data_AF-A0A1Q5XUS4-F1
#
_entry.id   AF-A0A1Q5XUS4-F1
#
_cell.length_a   1.000
_cell.length_b   1.000
_cell.length_c   1.000
_cell.angle_alpha   90.00
_cell.angle_beta   90.00
_cell.angle_gamma   90.00
#
_symmetry.space_group_name_H-M   'P 1'
#
loop_
_entity.id
_entity.type
_entity.pdbx_description
1 polymer ?
#
loop_
_entity_poly.entity_id
_entity_poly.type
_entity_poly.pdbx_seq_one_letter_code
_entity_poly.pdbx_strand_id
1 'polypeptide(L)'
;MAHTLCLSNMSVQLIRTEGFPVFSFHVHANRDGFCHKNVSGKELIDELSLFYRNDIRPIILALAKAAQTKAVMLWKHIYNQLYTYMEEEALNATGDSTRNLIIEQFKAMTWELEPEALGLPRNPFRILPRFRTDRNPPHNTISIKTTCCLAYQLRPDHGYCSSCPILPPE
;
A
#
# COMPACT_ATOMS: atom_id res chain seq x y z
N MET A 1 21.64 7.01 11.41
CA MET A 1 20.72 7.63 10.45
C MET A 1 19.35 7.12 10.78
N ALA A 2 18.57 7.95 11.47
CA ALA A 2 17.40 7.53 12.24
C ALA A 2 16.15 7.67 11.37
N HIS A 3 15.47 6.54 11.16
CA HIS A 3 14.12 6.47 10.64
C HIS A 3 13.22 7.51 11.30
N THR A 4 12.84 8.56 10.57
CA THR A 4 11.90 9.58 11.06
C THR A 4 10.48 9.01 11.08
N LEU A 5 10.17 8.11 10.14
CA LEU A 5 9.02 7.21 10.20
C LEU A 5 9.43 5.97 10.99
N CYS A 6 9.28 6.02 12.31
CA CYS A 6 9.42 4.87 13.19
C CYS A 6 8.25 4.85 14.18
N LEU A 7 7.88 3.67 14.67
CA LEU A 7 6.77 3.55 15.61
C LEU A 7 7.04 4.28 16.93
N SER A 8 8.29 4.44 17.34
CA SER A 8 8.63 5.23 18.52
C SER A 8 8.38 6.74 18.35
N ASN A 9 8.21 7.22 17.11
CA ASN A 9 7.85 8.61 16.79
C ASN A 9 6.38 8.75 16.33
N MET A 10 5.55 7.73 16.52
CA MET A 10 4.16 7.75 16.06
C MET A 10 3.21 7.14 17.08
N SER A 11 2.10 7.83 17.35
CA SER A 11 0.95 7.27 18.06
C SER A 11 -0.16 6.90 17.09
N VAL A 12 -0.77 5.73 17.30
CA VAL A 12 -1.99 5.31 16.60
C VAL A 12 -3.19 5.63 17.49
N GLN A 13 -4.17 6.33 16.94
CA GLN A 13 -5.42 6.62 17.62
C GLN A 13 -6.54 5.82 16.95
N LEU A 14 -7.38 5.17 17.77
CA LEU A 14 -8.55 4.46 17.31
C LEU A 14 -9.79 5.27 17.69
N ILE A 15 -10.40 5.91 16.71
CA ILE A 15 -11.58 6.75 16.87
C ILE A 15 -12.80 5.91 16.49
N ARG A 16 -13.76 5.78 17.41
CA ARG A 16 -15.05 5.18 17.08
C ARG A 16 -15.93 6.25 16.46
N THR A 17 -16.24 6.12 15.17
CA THR A 17 -17.26 6.94 14.51
C THR A 17 -18.55 6.13 14.36
N GLU A 18 -19.66 6.78 13.98
CA GLU A 18 -20.88 6.06 13.65
C GLU A 18 -20.65 5.18 12.42
N GLY A 19 -20.65 3.86 12.62
CA GLY A 19 -20.65 2.86 11.56
C GLY A 19 -19.32 2.14 11.28
N PHE A 20 -18.17 2.64 11.73
CA PHE A 20 -16.88 1.93 11.66
C PHE A 20 -15.78 2.57 12.55
N PRO A 21 -14.76 1.80 12.98
CA PRO A 21 -13.58 2.40 13.59
C PRO A 21 -12.70 3.11 12.56
N VAL A 22 -12.17 4.27 12.91
CA VAL A 22 -11.16 5.02 12.15
C VAL A 22 -9.82 4.95 12.88
N PHE A 23 -8.76 4.65 12.14
CA PHE A 23 -7.39 4.79 12.63
C PHE A 23 -6.83 6.13 12.17
N SER A 24 -6.28 6.91 13.08
CA SER A 24 -5.46 8.10 12.77
C SER A 24 -4.06 7.94 13.34
N PHE A 25 -3.10 8.63 12.75
CA PHE A 25 -1.70 8.56 13.11
C PHE A 25 -1.21 9.96 13.49
N HIS A 26 -0.58 10.08 14.67
CA HIS A 26 0.02 11.32 15.14
C HIS A 26 1.54 11.15 15.22
N VAL A 27 2.27 11.92 14.41
CA VAL A 27 3.74 11.92 14.40
C VAL A 27 4.24 12.92 15.45
N HIS A 28 5.02 12.47 16.43
CA HIS A 28 5.41 13.28 17.59
C HIS A 28 6.40 14.38 17.25
N ALA A 29 7.41 14.07 16.43
CA ALA A 29 8.36 15.03 15.90
C ALA A 29 8.22 15.07 14.38
N ASN A 30 7.57 16.11 13.87
CA ASN A 30 7.62 16.44 12.45
C ASN A 30 9.01 17.04 12.17
N ARG A 31 9.90 16.28 11.54
CA ARG A 31 11.16 16.83 11.04
C ARG A 31 10.92 17.28 9.61
N ASP A 32 10.75 18.59 9.44
CA ASP A 32 10.77 19.23 8.13
C ASP A 32 12.07 18.84 7.42
N GLY A 33 11.97 18.09 6.31
CA GLY A 33 13.14 17.55 5.63
C GLY A 33 12.91 16.34 4.72
N PHE A 34 11.67 15.85 4.58
CA PHE A 34 11.34 14.81 3.60
C PHE A 34 11.48 15.28 2.14
N CYS A 35 11.56 16.60 1.92
CA CYS A 35 11.71 17.15 0.57
C CYS A 35 13.17 17.11 0.11
N HIS A 36 13.44 16.23 -0.85
CA HIS A 36 14.58 16.26 -1.77
C HIS A 36 15.97 16.22 -1.13
N LYS A 37 16.34 15.07 -0.57
CA LYS A 37 17.74 14.64 -0.76
C LYS A 37 17.80 13.87 -2.08
N ASN A 38 18.80 14.18 -2.92
CA ASN A 38 19.24 13.31 -4.01
C ASN A 38 19.82 12.03 -3.38
N VAL A 39 18.97 11.24 -2.73
CA VAL A 39 19.33 9.95 -2.15
C VAL A 39 19.45 8.98 -3.33
N SER A 40 20.54 8.23 -3.37
CA SER A 40 20.67 7.21 -4.41
C SER A 40 19.56 6.17 -4.25
N GLY A 41 19.09 5.57 -5.35
CA GLY A 41 18.00 4.58 -5.29
C GLY A 41 18.25 3.47 -4.28
N LYS A 42 19.51 3.01 -4.16
CA LYS A 42 19.92 1.99 -3.20
C LYS A 42 19.74 2.42 -1.74
N GLU A 43 20.18 3.63 -1.37
CA GLU A 43 20.04 4.14 -0.01
C GLU A 43 18.56 4.28 0.39
N LEU A 44 17.70 4.68 -0.55
CA LEU A 44 16.25 4.74 -0.33
C LEU A 44 15.66 3.34 -0.08
N ILE A 45 16.06 2.33 -0.86
CA ILE A 45 15.60 0.95 -0.67
C ILE A 45 16.10 0.37 0.65
N ASP A 46 17.34 0.66 1.06
CA ASP A 46 17.89 0.24 2.35
C ASP A 46 17.10 0.86 3.52
N GLU A 47 16.77 2.16 3.42
CA GLU A 47 15.90 2.84 4.39
C GLU A 47 14.51 2.18 4.40
N LEU A 48 13.82 2.07 3.26
CA LEU A 48 12.51 1.42 3.19
C LEU A 48 12.54 -0.01 3.77
N SER A 49 13.61 -0.77 3.53
CA SER A 49 13.80 -2.11 4.08
C SER A 49 13.83 -2.12 5.60
N LEU A 50 14.54 -1.17 6.21
CA LEU A 50 14.60 -1.02 7.66
C LEU A 50 13.24 -0.60 8.24
N PHE A 51 12.56 0.35 7.60
CA PHE A 51 11.20 0.77 8.00
C PHE A 51 10.21 -0.40 7.98
N TYR A 52 10.13 -1.13 6.87
CA TYR A 52 9.22 -2.27 6.78
C TYR A 52 9.58 -3.38 7.77
N ARG A 53 10.88 -3.65 7.97
CA ARG A 53 11.35 -4.69 8.88
C ARG A 53 11.06 -4.37 10.34
N ASN A 54 11.39 -3.16 10.77
CA ASN A 54 11.41 -2.81 12.19
C ASN A 54 10.07 -2.25 12.66
N ASP A 55 9.35 -1.54 11.80
CA ASP A 55 8.16 -0.79 12.18
C ASP A 55 6.87 -1.45 11.67
N ILE A 56 6.79 -1.73 10.37
CA ILE A 56 5.50 -2.17 9.79
C ILE A 56 5.26 -3.68 9.95
N ARG A 57 6.30 -4.51 9.77
CA ARG A 57 6.16 -5.97 9.86
C ARG A 57 5.57 -6.44 11.20
N PRO A 58 5.99 -5.94 12.38
CA PRO A 58 5.37 -6.31 13.65
C PRO A 58 3.86 -6.04 13.69
N ILE A 59 3.41 -4.89 13.15
CA ILE A 59 1.98 -4.54 13.06
C ILE A 59 1.26 -5.53 12.16
N ILE A 60 1.80 -5.81 10.97
CA ILE A 60 1.18 -6.74 10.02
C ILE A 60 1.05 -8.15 10.61
N LEU A 61 2.07 -8.62 11.34
CA LEU A 61 2.00 -9.92 12.02
C LEU A 61 0.97 -9.93 13.13
N ALA A 62 0.86 -8.86 13.92
CA ALA A 62 -0.15 -8.73 14.97
C ALA A 62 -1.57 -8.72 14.39
N LEU A 63 -1.80 -7.95 13.32
CA LEU A 63 -3.08 -7.89 12.61
C LEU A 63 -3.44 -9.24 11.97
N ALA A 64 -2.47 -9.90 11.32
CA ALA A 64 -2.67 -11.22 10.73
C ALA A 64 -3.13 -12.24 11.77
N LYS A 65 -2.49 -12.23 12.95
CA LYS A 65 -2.88 -13.08 14.09
C LYS A 65 -4.27 -12.74 14.61
N ALA A 66 -4.57 -11.45 14.85
CA ALA A 66 -5.85 -11.01 15.40
C ALA A 66 -7.03 -11.29 14.45
N ALA A 67 -6.83 -11.06 13.16
CA ALA A 67 -7.85 -11.29 12.12
C ALA A 67 -7.86 -12.73 11.58
N GLN A 68 -7.03 -13.63 12.12
CA GLN A 68 -6.88 -15.02 11.66
C GLN A 68 -6.67 -15.15 10.15
N THR A 69 -5.86 -14.25 9.58
CA THR A 69 -5.55 -14.20 8.14
C THR A 69 -4.05 -14.37 7.90
N LYS A 70 -3.68 -14.62 6.64
CA LYS A 70 -2.27 -14.72 6.25
C LYS A 70 -1.68 -13.32 6.09
N ALA A 71 -0.51 -13.06 6.68
CA ALA A 71 0.19 -11.78 6.58
C ALA A 71 0.39 -11.31 5.13
N VAL A 72 0.64 -12.24 4.20
CA VAL A 72 0.75 -11.94 2.76
C VAL A 72 -0.48 -11.23 2.18
N MET A 73 -1.68 -11.49 2.71
CA MET A 73 -2.91 -10.83 2.26
C MET A 73 -2.93 -9.36 2.71
N LEU A 74 -2.49 -9.08 3.94
CA LEU A 74 -2.38 -7.71 4.44
C LEU A 74 -1.32 -6.90 3.69
N TRP A 75 -0.18 -7.51 3.37
CA TRP A 75 0.81 -6.88 2.49
C TRP A 75 0.23 -6.57 1.10
N LYS A 76 -0.54 -7.48 0.51
CA LYS A 76 -1.24 -7.22 -0.76
C LYS A 76 -2.26 -6.08 -0.65
N HIS A 77 -2.87 -5.85 0.52
CA HIS A 77 -3.69 -4.66 0.74
C HIS A 77 -2.87 -3.38 0.70
N ILE A 78 -1.68 -3.37 1.29
CA ILE A 78 -0.75 -2.24 1.20
C ILE A 78 -0.37 -1.99 -0.27
N TYR A 79 -0.04 -3.03 -1.03
CA TYR A 79 0.24 -2.88 -2.47
C TYR A 79 -0.92 -2.22 -3.22
N ASN A 80 -2.17 -2.64 -2.97
CA ASN A 80 -3.31 -2.02 -3.65
C ASN A 80 -3.39 -0.51 -3.38
N GLN A 81 -3.13 -0.08 -2.14
CA GLN A 81 -3.13 1.35 -1.79
C GLN A 81 -1.96 2.10 -2.44
N LEU A 82 -0.76 1.53 -2.41
CA LEU A 82 0.41 2.12 -3.09
C LEU A 82 0.19 2.25 -4.59
N TYR A 83 -0.44 1.24 -5.20
CA TYR A 83 -0.74 1.24 -6.63
C TYR A 83 -1.81 2.28 -6.98
N THR A 84 -2.89 2.39 -6.18
CA THR A 84 -3.90 3.46 -6.35
C THR A 84 -3.27 4.85 -6.24
N TYR A 85 -2.43 5.07 -5.22
CA TYR A 85 -1.70 6.34 -5.07
C TYR A 85 -0.82 6.64 -6.29
N MET A 86 -0.10 5.64 -6.79
CA MET A 86 0.71 5.80 -8.01
C MET A 86 -0.16 6.15 -9.24
N GLU A 87 -1.29 5.47 -9.44
CA GLU A 87 -2.20 5.77 -10.56
C GLU A 87 -2.75 7.20 -10.48
N GLU A 88 -3.14 7.66 -9.28
CA GLU A 88 -3.62 9.02 -9.04
C GLU A 88 -2.55 10.08 -9.32
N GLU A 89 -1.34 9.90 -8.79
CA GLU A 89 -0.22 10.82 -9.02
C GLU A 89 0.19 10.85 -10.50
N ALA A 90 0.24 9.70 -11.16
CA ALA A 90 0.55 9.58 -12.59
C ALA A 90 -0.50 10.24 -13.49
N LEU A 91 -1.78 10.19 -13.10
CA LEU A 91 -2.88 10.87 -13.79
C LEU A 91 -2.78 12.39 -13.64
N ASN A 92 -2.40 12.86 -12.46
CA ASN A 92 -2.27 14.29 -12.15
C ASN A 92 -0.95 14.90 -12.65
N ALA A 93 0.01 14.09 -13.11
CA ALA A 93 1.30 14.54 -13.56
C ALA A 93 1.24 15.37 -14.86
N THR A 94 1.91 16.52 -14.86
CA THR A 94 2.07 17.35 -16.05
C THR A 94 3.21 16.81 -16.92
N GLY A 95 2.85 16.16 -18.03
CA GLY A 95 3.78 15.67 -19.05
C GLY A 95 4.22 14.21 -18.86
N ASP A 96 4.58 13.57 -19.98
CA ASP A 96 4.88 12.14 -20.01
C ASP A 96 6.18 11.78 -19.26
N SER A 97 7.16 12.69 -19.19
CA SER A 97 8.40 12.47 -18.44
C SER A 97 8.14 12.31 -16.94
N THR A 98 7.35 13.20 -16.36
CA THR A 98 6.97 13.15 -14.93
C THR A 98 6.15 11.89 -14.63
N ARG A 99 5.20 11.56 -15.51
CA ARG A 99 4.39 10.34 -15.40
C ARG A 99 5.26 9.09 -15.39
N ASN A 100 6.19 8.98 -16.34
CA ASN A 100 7.08 7.83 -16.44
C ASN A 100 7.99 7.72 -15.20
N LEU A 101 8.49 8.85 -14.68
CA LEU A 101 9.29 8.86 -13.46
C LEU A 101 8.53 8.31 -12.25
N ILE A 102 7.27 8.69 -12.06
CA ILE A 102 6.41 8.18 -10.98
C ILE A 102 6.25 6.66 -11.08
N ILE A 103 5.98 6.16 -12.29
CA ILE A 103 5.80 4.73 -12.56
C ILE A 103 7.11 3.96 -12.31
N GLU A 104 8.24 4.49 -12.78
CA GLU A 104 9.56 3.89 -12.58
C GLU A 104 9.97 3.84 -11.10
N GLN A 105 9.74 4.93 -10.36
CA GLN A 105 10.01 4.98 -8.92
C GLN A 105 9.14 3.98 -8.16
N PHE A 106 7.84 3.92 -8.46
CA PHE A 106 6.95 2.90 -7.87
C PHE A 106 7.45 1.48 -8.16
N LYS A 107 7.86 1.21 -9.40
CA LYS A 107 8.40 -0.10 -9.79
C LYS A 107 9.69 -0.41 -9.03
N ALA A 108 10.64 0.52 -8.95
CA ALA A 108 11.87 0.33 -8.19
C ALA A 108 11.57 -0.01 -6.72
N MET A 109 10.75 0.82 -6.05
CA MET A 109 10.41 0.63 -4.63
C MET A 109 9.70 -0.70 -4.34
N THR A 110 8.83 -1.15 -5.24
CA THR A 110 8.08 -2.40 -5.05
C THR A 110 8.87 -3.64 -5.45
N TRP A 111 9.73 -3.54 -6.46
CA TRP A 111 10.46 -4.69 -7.01
C TRP A 111 11.78 -4.95 -6.30
N GLU A 112 12.50 -3.90 -5.89
CA GLU A 112 13.82 -4.01 -5.27
C GLU A 112 13.76 -4.30 -3.76
N LEU A 113 12.58 -4.17 -3.14
CA LEU A 113 12.42 -4.53 -1.74
C LEU A 113 12.59 -6.04 -1.53
N GLU A 114 13.52 -6.42 -0.66
CA GLU A 114 13.77 -7.83 -0.39
C GLU A 114 12.71 -8.44 0.55
N PRO A 115 12.24 -9.67 0.29
CA PRO A 115 11.11 -10.27 0.99
C PRO A 115 11.36 -10.50 2.48
N GLU A 116 12.62 -10.60 2.90
CA GLU A 116 13.05 -10.73 4.30
C GLU A 116 12.66 -9.49 5.12
N ALA A 117 12.66 -8.30 4.52
CA ALA A 117 12.18 -7.08 5.16
C ALA A 117 10.69 -7.20 5.56
N LEU A 118 9.92 -7.92 4.76
CA LEU A 118 8.48 -8.14 4.97
C LEU A 118 8.18 -9.40 5.79
N GLY A 119 9.21 -10.20 6.10
CA GLY A 119 9.07 -11.47 6.81
C GLY A 119 8.38 -12.56 5.99
N LEU A 120 8.53 -12.52 4.67
CA LEU A 120 7.91 -13.47 3.75
C LEU A 120 8.99 -14.21 2.94
N PRO A 121 8.68 -15.39 2.38
CA PRO A 121 9.60 -16.10 1.48
C PRO A 121 9.64 -15.52 0.07
N ARG A 122 8.69 -14.65 -0.29
CA ARG A 122 8.57 -14.01 -1.61
C ARG A 122 8.04 -12.59 -1.44
N ASN A 123 8.46 -11.67 -2.31
CA ASN A 123 8.05 -10.28 -2.23
C ASN A 123 6.58 -10.17 -2.72
N PRO A 124 5.63 -9.79 -1.85
CA PRO A 124 4.21 -9.65 -2.17
C PRO A 124 3.89 -8.43 -3.03
N PHE A 125 4.86 -7.54 -3.29
CA PHE A 125 4.73 -6.35 -4.12
C PHE A 125 5.22 -6.56 -5.56
N ARG A 126 5.96 -7.65 -5.85
CA ARG A 126 6.35 -8.04 -7.22
C ARG A 126 5.14 -8.59 -7.97
N ILE A 127 4.22 -7.70 -8.31
CA ILE A 127 2.95 -7.99 -8.96
C ILE A 127 2.87 -7.25 -10.28
N LEU A 128 2.42 -7.97 -11.31
CA LEU A 128 1.98 -7.36 -12.57
C LEU A 128 0.50 -7.03 -12.44
N PRO A 129 0.12 -5.74 -12.56
CA PRO A 129 -1.28 -5.34 -12.53
C PRO A 129 -2.06 -6.05 -13.64
N ARG A 130 -3.27 -6.49 -13.30
CA ARG A 130 -4.26 -6.98 -14.27
C ARG A 130 -5.35 -5.94 -14.37
N PHE A 131 -5.97 -5.84 -15.53
CA PHE A 131 -6.98 -4.84 -15.81
C PHE A 131 -8.27 -5.48 -16.29
N ARG A 132 -9.38 -4.76 -16.17
CA ARG A 132 -10.69 -5.12 -16.73
C ARG A 132 -11.46 -3.86 -17.12
N THR A 133 -12.49 -4.04 -17.94
CA THR A 133 -13.47 -2.99 -18.22
C THR A 133 -14.14 -2.53 -16.93
N ASP A 134 -14.29 -1.23 -16.74
CA ASP A 134 -15.08 -0.73 -15.61
C ASP A 134 -16.56 -0.97 -15.89
N ARG A 135 -17.24 -1.61 -14.93
CA ARG A 135 -18.69 -1.85 -15.02
C ARG A 135 -19.49 -0.63 -14.57
N ASN A 136 -18.85 0.30 -13.86
CA ASN A 136 -19.45 1.52 -13.37
C ASN A 136 -18.60 2.72 -13.85
N PRO A 137 -18.99 3.45 -14.91
CA PRO A 137 -18.23 4.61 -15.41
C PRO A 137 -17.89 5.60 -14.27
N PRO A 138 -16.75 6.31 -14.33
CA PRO A 138 -16.29 7.05 -15.52
C PRO A 138 -15.07 6.46 -16.25
N HIS A 139 -14.43 5.40 -15.74
CA HIS A 139 -13.23 4.85 -16.36
C HIS A 139 -13.59 3.80 -17.42
N ASN A 140 -12.80 3.70 -18.49
CA ASN A 140 -12.97 2.60 -19.46
C ASN A 140 -12.35 1.30 -18.93
N THR A 141 -11.25 1.42 -18.19
CA THR A 141 -10.45 0.29 -17.69
C THR A 141 -10.03 0.57 -16.25
N ILE A 142 -10.14 -0.43 -15.39
CA ILE A 142 -9.71 -0.37 -13.98
C ILE A 142 -8.73 -1.49 -13.64
N SER A 143 -7.83 -1.21 -12.71
CA SER A 143 -6.92 -2.19 -12.16
C SER A 143 -7.66 -3.17 -11.22
N ILE A 144 -7.33 -4.45 -11.34
CA ILE A 144 -7.85 -5.51 -10.49
C ILE A 144 -6.97 -5.56 -9.23
N LYS A 145 -7.60 -5.38 -8.07
CA LYS A 145 -6.91 -5.48 -6.77
C LYS A 145 -6.26 -6.85 -6.63
N THR A 146 -5.10 -6.89 -6.00
CA THR A 146 -4.29 -8.11 -5.85
C THR A 146 -4.82 -9.08 -4.80
N THR A 147 -5.75 -8.60 -3.96
CA THR A 147 -6.42 -9.34 -2.88
C THR A 147 -7.78 -8.70 -2.58
N CYS A 148 -8.74 -9.49 -2.12
CA CYS A 148 -10.06 -9.00 -1.70
C CYS A 148 -10.01 -8.52 -0.25
N CYS A 149 -10.61 -7.37 0.06
CA CYS A 149 -10.69 -6.84 1.42
C CYS A 149 -11.83 -7.42 2.25
N LEU A 150 -12.66 -8.29 1.64
CA LEU A 150 -13.82 -8.91 2.28
C LEU A 150 -14.87 -7.92 2.81
N ALA A 151 -14.88 -6.67 2.32
CA ALA A 151 -15.86 -5.67 2.75
C ALA A 151 -17.32 -6.12 2.54
N TYR A 152 -17.57 -6.94 1.51
CA TYR A 152 -18.89 -7.54 1.24
C TYR A 152 -19.40 -8.47 2.37
N GLN A 153 -18.51 -8.95 3.24
CA GLN A 153 -18.89 -9.77 4.39
C GLN A 153 -19.35 -8.93 5.60
N LEU A 154 -19.09 -7.62 5.57
CA LEU A 154 -19.38 -6.73 6.70
C LEU A 154 -20.80 -6.17 6.67
N ARG A 155 -21.45 -6.15 5.49
CA ARG A 155 -22.81 -5.61 5.33
C ARG A 155 -23.63 -6.44 4.32
N PRO A 156 -24.89 -6.80 4.62
CA PRO A 156 -25.71 -7.64 3.74
C PRO A 156 -26.03 -7.02 2.37
N ASP A 157 -26.03 -5.69 2.28
CA ASP A 157 -26.36 -4.89 1.10
C ASP A 157 -25.12 -4.53 0.25
N HIS A 158 -23.92 -4.94 0.68
CA HIS A 158 -22.68 -4.60 0.00
C HIS A 158 -22.18 -5.78 -0.84
N GLY A 159 -22.27 -5.66 -2.16
CA GLY A 159 -21.70 -6.63 -3.10
C GLY A 159 -20.17 -6.52 -3.27
N TYR A 160 -19.64 -7.19 -4.28
CA TYR A 160 -18.23 -7.06 -4.66
C TYR A 160 -17.95 -5.69 -5.30
N CYS A 161 -16.81 -5.07 -4.98
CA CYS A 161 -16.37 -3.86 -5.69
C CYS A 161 -15.97 -4.18 -7.14
N SER A 162 -16.02 -3.18 -8.03
CA SER A 162 -15.67 -3.34 -9.46
C SER A 162 -14.26 -3.91 -9.68
N SER A 163 -13.29 -3.49 -8.85
CA SER A 163 -11.90 -3.97 -8.87
C SER A 163 -11.66 -5.27 -8.08
N CYS A 164 -12.71 -5.98 -7.65
CA CYS A 164 -12.58 -7.17 -6.80
C CYS A 164 -11.92 -8.35 -7.55
N PRO A 165 -10.88 -9.00 -6.99
CA PRO A 165 -10.21 -10.13 -7.64
C PRO A 165 -11.03 -11.43 -7.65
N ILE A 166 -12.12 -11.51 -6.89
CA ILE A 166 -13.03 -12.67 -6.88
C ILE A 166 -13.87 -12.69 -8.16
N LEU A 167 -14.17 -11.52 -8.72
CA LEU A 167 -14.91 -11.43 -9.96
C LEU A 167 -14.05 -11.96 -11.11
N PRO A 168 -14.63 -12.76 -12.04
CA PRO A 168 -13.89 -13.27 -13.19
C PRO A 168 -13.34 -12.11 -14.02
N PRO A 169 -12.10 -12.19 -14.55
CA PRO A 169 -11.68 -11.31 -15.64
C PRO A 169 -12.56 -11.62 -16.86
N GLU A 170 -12.98 -10.57 -17.57
CA GLU A 170 -13.67 -10.72 -18.87
C GLU A 170 -12.70 -11.18 -19.95
#